data_AF-A0A7V4G121-F1
#
_entry.id   AF-A0A7V4G121-F1
#
_cell.length_a   1.000
_cell.length_b   1.000
_cell.length_c   1.000
_cell.angle_alpha   90.00
_cell.angle_beta   90.00
_cell.angle_gamma   90.00
#
_symmetry.space_group_name_H-M   'P 1'
#
loop_
_entity.id
_entity.type
_entity.pdbx_description
1 polymer ?
#
loop_
_entity_poly.entity_id
_entity_poly.type
_entity_poly.pdbx_seq_one_letter_code
_entity_poly.pdbx_strand_id
1 'polypeptide(L)' 'MARPMEEIRWQDLEIGAAVSEPGCSREYKTGSWRSLRPVVEKEQCIRCGVCLEVCPPRFRAVECVSGD' A
#
# COMPACT_ATOMS: atom_id res chain seq x y z
N MET A 1 -4.24 12.80 10.83
CA MET A 1 -4.31 11.43 10.31
C MET A 1 -5.61 11.32 9.57
N ALA A 2 -5.53 11.13 8.26
CA ALA A 2 -6.70 10.92 7.43
C ALA A 2 -7.52 9.77 8.02
N ARG A 3 -8.84 9.95 8.08
CA ARG A 3 -9.74 8.94 8.62
C ARG A 3 -9.97 7.85 7.55
N PRO A 4 -10.24 6.60 7.94
CA PRO A 4 -10.70 5.57 7.00
C PRO A 4 -11.90 6.06 6.21
N MET A 5 -11.98 5.70 4.93
CA MET A 5 -13.05 6.18 4.04
C MET A 5 -14.44 5.86 4.58
N GLU A 6 -14.57 4.74 5.29
CA GLU A 6 -15.81 4.25 5.89
C GLU A 6 -16.32 5.15 7.04
N GLU A 7 -15.43 5.98 7.61
CA GLU A 7 -15.74 6.87 8.73
C GLU A 7 -15.96 8.32 8.32
N ILE A 8 -15.65 8.68 7.07
CA ILE A 8 -15.80 10.04 6.55
C ILE A 8 -17.26 10.30 6.19
N ARG A 9 -17.86 11.31 6.82
CA ARG A 9 -19.20 11.77 6.47
C ARG A 9 -19.10 12.96 5.52
N TRP A 10 -20.19 13.27 4.82
CA TRP A 10 -20.21 14.41 3.88
C TRP A 10 -19.95 15.75 4.58
N GLN A 11 -20.29 15.88 5.87
CA GLN A 11 -20.02 17.07 6.69
C GLN A 11 -18.54 17.23 7.05
N ASP A 12 -17.78 16.15 6.96
CA ASP A 12 -16.36 16.12 7.33
C ASP A 12 -15.46 16.48 6.13
N LEU A 13 -16.04 16.73 4.94
CA LEU A 13 -15.31 17.10 3.73
C LEU A 13 -14.89 18.57 3.77
N GLU A 14 -13.61 18.81 3.49
CA GLU A 14 -13.06 20.15 3.32
C GLU A 14 -13.72 20.88 2.15
N ILE A 15 -13.70 22.21 2.18
CA ILE A 15 -14.23 23.04 1.10
C ILE A 15 -13.53 22.66 -0.21
N GLY A 16 -14.32 22.31 -1.23
CA GLY A 16 -13.81 21.87 -2.52
C GLY A 16 -13.16 20.48 -2.51
N ALA A 17 -13.39 19.66 -1.48
CA ALA A 17 -12.77 18.35 -1.30
C ALA A 17 -11.23 18.41 -1.32
N ALA A 18 -10.67 19.51 -0.80
CA ALA A 18 -9.23 19.71 -0.75
C ALA A 18 -8.55 18.64 0.11
N VAL A 19 -7.46 18.07 -0.41
CA VAL A 19 -6.62 17.14 0.35
C VAL A 19 -5.73 17.95 1.28
N SER A 20 -6.04 17.93 2.58
CA SER A 20 -5.36 18.73 3.61
C SER A 20 -4.13 18.04 4.22
N GLU A 21 -4.03 16.71 4.13
CA GLU A 21 -2.98 15.92 4.76
C GLU A 21 -2.12 15.16 3.72
N PRO A 22 -0.78 15.34 3.71
CA PRO A 22 0.09 14.58 2.83
C PRO A 22 0.13 13.11 3.22
N GLY A 23 0.15 12.22 2.21
CA GLY A 23 0.22 10.78 2.45
C GLY A 23 -1.10 10.12 2.88
N CYS A 24 -2.22 10.85 2.86
CA CYS A 24 -3.56 10.31 3.16
C CYS A 24 -3.98 9.11 2.28
N SER A 25 -3.34 8.93 1.11
CA SER A 25 -3.55 7.77 0.25
C SER A 25 -3.23 6.43 0.91
N ARG A 26 -2.51 6.41 2.05
CA ARG A 26 -2.21 5.21 2.84
C ARG A 26 -3.45 4.62 3.53
N GLU A 27 -4.46 5.44 3.78
CA GLU A 27 -5.74 4.99 4.35
C GLU A 27 -6.58 4.24 3.33
N TYR A 28 -6.36 4.50 2.04
CA TYR A 28 -7.01 3.78 0.96
C TYR A 28 -6.37 2.41 0.72
N LYS A 29 -6.88 1.39 1.41
CA LYS A 29 -6.35 0.02 1.34
C LYS A 29 -6.71 -0.65 -0.01
N THR A 30 -5.69 -0.94 -0.83
CA THR A 30 -5.86 -1.61 -2.15
C THR A 30 -5.65 -3.13 -2.11
N GLY A 31 -5.47 -3.72 -0.93
CA GLY A 31 -5.17 -5.14 -0.77
C GLY A 31 -6.25 -6.07 -1.31
N SER A 32 -7.52 -5.67 -1.24
CA SER A 32 -8.68 -6.43 -1.71
C SER A 32 -8.79 -6.55 -3.23
N TRP A 33 -8.03 -5.74 -4.00
CA TRP A 33 -8.10 -5.75 -5.47
C TRP A 33 -7.37 -6.95 -6.09
N ARG A 34 -6.56 -7.66 -5.30
CA ARG A 34 -5.70 -8.73 -5.77
C ARG A 34 -6.50 -10.03 -5.87
N SER A 35 -6.55 -10.64 -7.06
CA SER A 35 -7.01 -12.03 -7.20
C SER A 35 -5.94 -13.05 -6.79
N LEU A 36 -4.67 -12.69 -6.89
CA LEU A 36 -3.52 -13.52 -6.56
C LEU A 36 -2.49 -12.71 -5.75
N ARG A 37 -1.79 -13.39 -4.83
CA ARG A 37 -0.70 -12.79 -4.04
C ARG A 37 0.62 -13.50 -4.39
N PRO A 38 1.68 -12.75 -4.74
CA PRO A 38 3.00 -13.35 -4.95
C PRO A 38 3.53 -13.92 -3.64
N VAL A 39 4.07 -15.14 -3.69
CA VAL A 39 4.76 -15.81 -2.58
C VAL A 39 6.20 -16.02 -3.03
N VAL A 40 7.16 -15.60 -2.20
CA VAL A 40 8.58 -15.77 -2.48
C VAL A 40 9.03 -17.10 -1.87
N GLU A 41 9.56 -17.99 -2.70
CA GLU A 41 10.22 -19.20 -2.21
C GLU A 41 11.62 -18.86 -1.72
N LYS A 42 11.90 -19.08 -0.43
CA LYS A 42 13.14 -18.57 0.18
C LYS A 42 14.37 -19.36 -0.27
N GLU A 43 14.22 -20.66 -0.46
CA GLU A 43 15.29 -21.59 -0.87
C GLU A 43 15.79 -21.30 -2.29
N GLN A 44 14.94 -20.70 -3.13
CA GLN A 44 15.28 -20.32 -4.51
C GLN A 44 15.64 -18.84 -4.67
N CYS A 45 15.45 -18.04 -3.61
CA CYS A 45 15.66 -16.60 -3.67
C CYS A 45 17.15 -16.26 -3.62
N ILE A 46 17.68 -15.71 -4.73
CA ILE A 46 19.07 -15.23 -4.81
C ILE A 46 19.28 -13.81 -4.24
N ARG A 47 18.26 -13.24 -3.57
CA ARG A 47 18.30 -11.91 -2.95
C ARG A 47 18.68 -10.76 -3.92
N CYS A 48 18.26 -10.85 -5.19
CA CYS A 48 18.62 -9.87 -6.22
C CYS A 48 17.88 -8.53 -6.15
N GLY A 49 16.81 -8.41 -5.35
CA GLY A 49 16.04 -7.16 -5.19
C GLY A 49 15.11 -6.79 -6.36
N VAL A 50 15.14 -7.50 -7.49
CA VAL A 50 14.29 -7.21 -8.67
C VAL A 50 12.80 -7.20 -8.32
N CYS A 51 12.36 -8.09 -7.41
CA CYS A 51 10.97 -8.13 -6.96
C CYS A 51 10.52 -6.84 -6.24
N LEU A 52 11.46 -6.07 -5.68
CA LEU A 52 11.20 -4.77 -5.06
C LEU A 52 11.20 -3.65 -6.09
N GLU A 53 12.15 -3.66 -7.02
CA GLU A 53 12.29 -2.63 -8.07
C GLU A 53 11.12 -2.63 -9.05
N VAL A 54 10.66 -3.82 -9.45
CA VAL A 54 9.55 -3.98 -10.40
C VAL A 54 8.20 -3.75 -9.71
N CYS A 55 8.12 -3.92 -8.38
CA CYS A 55 6.87 -3.68 -7.66
C CYS A 55 6.47 -2.21 -7.81
N PRO A 56 5.28 -1.90 -8.35
CA PRO A 56 4.88 -0.51 -8.46
C PRO A 56 4.85 0.12 -7.06
N PRO A 57 5.36 1.36 -6.89
CA PRO A 57 5.59 1.96 -5.58
C PRO A 57 4.32 2.08 -4.71
N ARG A 58 3.13 2.00 -5.32
CA ARG A 58 1.83 2.07 -4.63
C ARG A 58 1.34 0.72 -4.09
N PHE A 59 1.89 -0.40 -4.51
CA PHE A 59 1.37 -1.72 -4.12
C PHE A 59 2.13 -2.34 -2.94
N ARG A 60 3.44 -2.05 -2.82
CA ARG A 60 4.35 -2.61 -1.79
C ARG A 60 4.00 -4.07 -1.45
N ALA A 61 3.87 -4.88 -2.49
CA ALA A 61 3.37 -6.25 -2.37
C ALA A 61 4.40 -7.21 -1.76
N VAL A 62 5.66 -6.79 -1.74
CA VAL A 62 6.81 -7.51 -1.20
C VAL A 62 7.44 -6.62 -0.14
N GLU A 63 7.74 -7.20 1.02
CA GLU A 63 8.44 -6.54 2.12
C GLU A 63 9.71 -7.33 2.43
N CYS A 64 10.85 -6.64 2.54
CA CYS A 64 12.08 -7.23 3.05
C CYS A 64 11.95 -7.42 4.56
N VAL A 65 11.79 -8.67 4.99
CA VAL A 65 11.94 -9.04 6.40
C VAL A 65 13.44 -9.22 6.63
N SER A 66 14.14 -8.18 7.06
CA SER A 66 15.56 -8.25 7.39
C SER A 66 15.77 -9.18 8.58
N GLY A 67 16.24 -10.40 8.33
CA GLY A 67 16.45 -11.41 9.38
C GLY A 67 16.98 -12.79 8.96
N ASP A 68 17.37 -13.00 7.68
CA ASP A 68 18.08 -14.21 7.20
C ASP A 68 19.33 -13.80 6.38
#